data_AF-B1V890-F1
#
_entry.id   AF-B1V890-F1
#
_cell.length_a   1.000
_cell.length_b   1.000
_cell.length_c   1.000
_cell.angle_alpha   90.00
_cell.angle_beta   90.00
_cell.angle_gamma   90.00
#
_symmetry.space_group_name_H-M   'P 1'
#
loop_
_entity.id
_entity.type
_entity.pdbx_description
1 polymer ?
#
loop_
_entity_poly.entity_id
_entity_poly.type
_entity_poly.pdbx_seq_one_letter_code
_entity_poly.pdbx_strand_id
1 'polypeptide(L)'
;MGKIEKTIFILDYISSEELRRKIQKGLNKGEAMNGLARAIFFGKQGELRERTMQSQLQKASALNLIINAINIWNTLYLEKAINYKESIGEYIDYNLISHISPLGWEHINMLGEYTFNLNELETKELHRPLNI
;
A
#
# COMPACT_ATOMS: atom_id res chain seq x y z
N MET A 1 15.37 5.19 -33.72
CA MET A 1 14.96 6.43 -33.03
C MET A 1 15.12 6.36 -31.51
N GLY A 2 14.66 5.32 -30.80
CA GLY A 2 14.73 5.29 -29.32
C GLY A 2 16.12 5.26 -28.63
N LYS A 3 17.24 5.07 -29.35
CA LYS A 3 18.59 5.12 -28.74
C LYS A 3 19.00 6.54 -28.34
N ILE A 4 18.62 7.55 -29.14
CA ILE A 4 18.96 8.95 -28.88
C ILE A 4 18.15 9.48 -27.69
N GLU A 5 16.85 9.21 -27.67
CA GLU A 5 15.95 9.58 -26.57
C GLU A 5 16.38 8.94 -25.24
N LYS A 6 16.79 7.66 -25.26
CA LYS A 6 17.31 6.98 -24.07
C LYS A 6 18.59 7.64 -23.56
N THR A 7 19.51 8.03 -24.45
CA THR A 7 20.75 8.72 -24.06
C THR A 7 20.45 10.09 -23.45
N ILE A 8 19.58 10.89 -24.07
CA ILE A 8 19.15 12.19 -23.53
C ILE A 8 18.54 12.00 -22.14
N PHE A 9 17.61 11.05 -21.98
CA PHE A 9 16.99 10.76 -20.69
C PHE A 9 18.01 10.34 -19.62
N ILE A 10 19.01 9.51 -19.96
CA ILE A 10 20.05 9.09 -19.01
C ILE A 10 20.92 10.28 -18.59
N LEU A 11 21.29 11.16 -19.54
CA LEU A 11 22.06 12.36 -19.24
C LEU A 11 21.27 13.31 -18.33
N ASP A 12 19.98 13.51 -18.61
CA ASP A 12 19.08 14.31 -17.77
C ASP A 12 18.94 13.68 -16.37
N TYR A 13 18.80 12.36 -16.30
CA TYR A 13 18.70 11.62 -15.03
C TYR A 13 19.96 11.75 -14.17
N ILE A 14 21.15 11.68 -14.77
CA ILE A 14 22.42 11.84 -14.05
C ILE A 14 22.64 13.31 -13.63
N SER A 15 22.17 14.26 -14.43
CA SER A 15 22.41 15.69 -14.19
C SER A 15 21.41 16.33 -13.22
N SER A 16 20.14 15.88 -13.21
CA SER A 16 19.06 16.47 -12.41
C SER A 16 18.72 15.64 -11.18
N GLU A 17 18.96 16.19 -9.98
CA GLU A 17 18.53 15.55 -8.73
C GLU A 17 17.00 15.50 -8.60
N GLU A 18 16.31 16.53 -9.05
CA GLU A 18 14.84 16.61 -9.00
C GLU A 18 14.20 15.49 -9.83
N LEU A 19 14.72 15.24 -11.03
CA LEU A 19 14.28 14.15 -11.89
C LEU A 19 14.50 12.79 -11.22
N ARG A 20 15.68 12.57 -10.61
CA ARG A 20 15.95 11.34 -9.85
C ARG A 20 14.99 11.15 -8.69
N ARG A 21 14.78 12.19 -7.88
CA ARG A 21 13.86 12.14 -6.73
C ARG A 21 12.43 11.81 -7.18
N LYS A 22 11.96 12.40 -8.27
CA LYS A 22 10.64 12.11 -8.84
C LYS A 22 10.51 10.66 -9.29
N ILE A 23 11.52 10.14 -10.00
CA ILE A 23 11.54 8.75 -10.46
C ILE A 23 11.61 7.79 -9.27
N GLN A 24 12.47 8.05 -8.29
CA GLN A 24 12.61 7.21 -7.10
C GLN A 24 11.30 7.14 -6.30
N LYS A 25 10.57 8.25 -6.15
CA LYS A 25 9.24 8.25 -5.52
C LYS A 25 8.27 7.31 -6.25
N GLY A 26 8.28 7.34 -7.58
CA GLY A 26 7.48 6.42 -8.41
C GLY A 26 7.90 4.96 -8.23
N LEU A 27 9.20 4.68 -8.24
CA LEU A 27 9.75 3.34 -8.03
C LEU A 27 9.38 2.79 -6.65
N ASN A 28 9.61 3.56 -5.59
CA ASN A 28 9.27 3.15 -4.22
C ASN A 28 7.79 2.81 -4.08
N LYS A 29 6.89 3.59 -4.71
CA LYS A 29 5.45 3.29 -4.73
C LYS A 29 5.16 1.96 -5.44
N GLY A 30 5.80 1.72 -6.59
CA GLY A 30 5.65 0.48 -7.34
C GLY A 30 6.20 -0.74 -6.58
N GLU A 31 7.35 -0.60 -5.94
CA GLU A 31 7.97 -1.65 -5.13
C GLU A 31 7.12 -2.01 -3.90
N ALA A 32 6.58 -1.01 -3.21
CA ALA A 32 5.65 -1.21 -2.11
C ALA A 32 4.38 -1.94 -2.57
N MET A 33 3.79 -1.51 -3.69
CA MET A 33 2.61 -2.17 -4.27
C MET A 33 2.91 -3.62 -4.65
N ASN A 34 4.07 -3.88 -5.24
CA ASN A 34 4.51 -5.24 -5.58
C ASN A 34 4.78 -6.08 -4.32
N GLY A 35 5.31 -5.48 -3.25
CA GLY A 35 5.49 -6.13 -1.96
C GLY A 35 4.16 -6.56 -1.35
N LEU A 36 3.18 -5.66 -1.32
CA LEU A 36 1.82 -5.94 -0.89
C LEU A 36 1.18 -7.06 -1.71
N ALA A 37 1.30 -6.98 -3.04
CA ALA A 37 0.75 -7.98 -3.94
C ALA A 37 1.32 -9.38 -3.66
N ARG A 38 2.64 -9.48 -3.41
CA ARG A 38 3.29 -10.75 -3.02
C ARG A 38 2.81 -11.26 -1.67
N ALA A 39 2.63 -10.38 -0.69
CA ALA A 39 2.13 -10.74 0.64
C ALA A 39 0.71 -11.32 0.56
N ILE A 40 -0.16 -10.73 -0.26
CA ILE A 40 -1.52 -11.24 -0.50
C ILE A 40 -1.48 -12.59 -1.25
N PHE A 41 -0.59 -12.74 -2.23
CA PHE A 41 -0.41 -13.99 -3.01
C PHE A 41 0.54 -15.01 -2.36
N PHE A 42 0.53 -15.12 -1.04
CA PHE A 42 1.43 -16.02 -0.28
C PHE A 42 1.38 -17.49 -0.74
N GLY A 43 0.23 -17.97 -1.24
CA GLY A 43 0.00 -19.37 -1.62
C GLY A 43 0.69 -19.87 -2.91
N LYS A 44 1.41 -19.02 -3.66
CA LYS A 44 2.17 -19.41 -4.87
C LYS A 44 3.46 -18.58 -5.08
N GLN A 45 4.17 -18.24 -3.99
CA GLN A 45 5.36 -17.36 -4.05
C GLN A 45 5.08 -15.97 -4.67
N GLY A 46 3.84 -15.48 -4.65
CA GLY A 46 3.48 -14.22 -5.28
C GLY A 46 3.29 -14.28 -6.81
N GLU A 47 3.31 -15.47 -7.43
CA GLU A 47 3.25 -15.61 -8.89
C GLU A 47 1.85 -16.02 -9.42
N LEU A 48 1.40 -15.30 -10.45
CA LEU A 48 0.20 -15.62 -11.24
C LEU A 48 0.47 -16.74 -12.26
N ARG A 49 0.58 -17.99 -11.77
CA ARG A 49 0.70 -19.17 -12.63
C ARG A 49 -0.67 -19.73 -13.02
N GLU A 50 -1.34 -19.07 -13.96
CA GLU A 50 -2.59 -19.58 -14.56
C GLU A 50 -2.43 -19.79 -16.07
N ARG A 51 -3.07 -20.84 -16.59
CA ARG A 51 -2.89 -21.29 -17.99
C ARG A 51 -3.64 -20.43 -19.01
N THR A 52 -4.74 -19.79 -18.60
CA THR A 52 -5.60 -18.99 -19.48
C THR A 52 -5.57 -17.52 -19.11
N MET A 53 -5.59 -16.66 -20.13
CA MET A 53 -5.62 -15.20 -19.95
C MET A 53 -6.83 -14.73 -19.12
N GLN A 54 -8.00 -15.34 -19.30
CA GLN A 54 -9.19 -15.02 -18.52
C GLN A 54 -9.00 -15.31 -17.02
N SER A 55 -8.36 -16.43 -16.66
CA SER A 55 -8.08 -16.76 -15.27
C SER A 55 -7.06 -15.81 -14.63
N GLN A 56 -6.03 -15.42 -15.40
CA GLN A 56 -5.06 -14.41 -14.96
C GLN A 56 -5.74 -13.05 -14.70
N LEU A 57 -6.63 -12.62 -15.59
CA LEU A 57 -7.39 -11.37 -15.43
C LEU A 57 -8.28 -11.39 -14.19
N GLN A 58 -9.05 -12.46 -13.99
CA GLN A 58 -9.91 -12.59 -12.80
C GLN A 58 -9.11 -12.50 -11.50
N LYS A 59 -7.96 -13.17 -11.43
CA LYS A 59 -7.07 -13.11 -10.25
C LYS A 59 -6.43 -11.73 -10.07
N ALA A 60 -6.00 -11.09 -11.15
CA ALA A 60 -5.48 -9.73 -11.10
C ALA A 60 -6.54 -8.73 -10.61
N SER A 61 -7.79 -8.87 -11.06
CA SER A 61 -8.91 -8.06 -10.59
C SER A 61 -9.20 -8.29 -9.10
N ALA A 62 -9.24 -9.55 -8.65
CA ALA A 62 -9.44 -9.87 -7.24
C ALA A 62 -8.30 -9.33 -6.36
N LEU A 63 -7.04 -9.46 -6.82
CA LEU A 63 -5.89 -8.88 -6.13
C LEU A 63 -6.04 -7.36 -6.00
N ASN A 64 -6.35 -6.67 -7.09
CA ASN A 64 -6.53 -5.22 -7.08
C ASN A 64 -7.64 -4.80 -6.11
N LEU A 65 -8.73 -5.57 -6.02
CA LEU A 65 -9.80 -5.33 -5.05
C LEU A 65 -9.28 -5.42 -3.61
N ILE A 66 -8.52 -6.46 -3.28
CA ILE A 66 -7.95 -6.64 -1.93
C ILE A 66 -6.95 -5.53 -1.60
N ILE A 67 -6.06 -5.18 -2.54
CA ILE A 67 -5.11 -4.07 -2.38
C ILE A 67 -5.84 -2.77 -2.07
N ASN A 68 -6.90 -2.47 -2.82
CA ASN A 68 -7.68 -1.25 -2.61
C ASN A 68 -8.41 -1.28 -1.27
N ALA A 69 -8.97 -2.42 -0.85
CA ALA A 69 -9.61 -2.57 0.45
C ALA A 69 -8.63 -2.31 1.61
N ILE A 70 -7.42 -2.88 1.52
CA ILE A 70 -6.33 -2.63 2.49
C ILE A 70 -5.94 -1.15 2.51
N ASN A 71 -5.79 -0.54 1.35
CA ASN A 71 -5.41 0.86 1.24
C ASN A 71 -6.45 1.80 1.89
N ILE A 72 -7.74 1.54 1.65
CA ILE A 72 -8.84 2.28 2.29
C ILE A 72 -8.79 2.07 3.81
N TRP A 73 -8.65 0.81 4.26
CA TRP A 73 -8.55 0.50 5.68
C TRP A 73 -7.40 1.24 6.35
N ASN A 74 -6.20 1.18 5.78
CA ASN A 74 -5.03 1.88 6.30
C ASN A 74 -5.23 3.39 6.33
N THR A 75 -5.88 3.96 5.32
CA THR A 75 -6.16 5.41 5.27
C THR A 75 -7.06 5.83 6.44
N LEU A 76 -8.13 5.08 6.71
CA LEU A 76 -9.04 5.34 7.84
C LEU A 76 -8.34 5.21 9.20
N TYR A 77 -7.44 4.23 9.33
CA TYR A 77 -6.66 4.05 10.57
C TYR A 77 -5.62 5.14 10.79
N LEU A 78 -4.95 5.58 9.73
CA LEU A 78 -4.01 6.69 9.80
C LEU A 78 -4.72 7.97 10.22
N GLU A 79 -5.92 8.24 9.69
CA GLU A 79 -6.76 9.35 10.13
C GLU A 79 -7.12 9.23 11.62
N LYS A 80 -7.59 8.05 12.07
CA LYS A 80 -7.89 7.81 13.49
C LYS A 80 -6.66 8.03 14.39
N ALA A 81 -5.48 7.59 13.95
CA ALA A 81 -4.23 7.74 14.68
C ALA A 81 -3.77 9.21 14.77
N ILE A 82 -3.93 9.98 13.69
CA ILE A 82 -3.66 11.43 13.67
C ILE A 82 -4.61 12.15 14.64
N ASN A 83 -5.91 11.90 14.53
CA ASN A 83 -6.92 12.50 15.41
C ASN A 83 -6.66 12.17 16.89
N TYR A 84 -6.23 10.94 17.17
CA TYR A 84 -5.85 10.53 18.52
C TYR A 84 -4.64 11.34 19.04
N LYS A 85 -3.57 11.46 18.23
CA LYS A 85 -2.39 12.27 18.58
C LYS A 85 -2.73 13.74 18.82
N GLU A 86 -3.62 14.32 18.01
CA GLU A 86 -4.13 15.67 18.24
C GLU A 86 -4.89 15.78 19.57
N SER A 87 -5.72 14.79 19.90
CA SER A 87 -6.51 14.79 21.14
C SER A 87 -5.67 14.76 22.42
N ILE A 88 -4.49 14.14 22.38
CA ILE A 88 -3.54 14.10 23.50
C ILE A 88 -2.57 15.29 23.51
N GLY A 89 -2.70 16.22 22.56
CA GLY A 89 -1.89 17.44 22.48
C GLY A 89 -0.47 17.21 21.96
N GLU A 90 -0.20 16.10 21.26
CA GLU A 90 1.09 15.89 20.60
C GLU A 90 1.24 16.80 19.37
N TYR A 91 2.44 17.33 19.17
CA TYR A 91 2.75 18.11 17.97
C TYR A 91 2.81 17.20 16.74
N ILE A 92 2.03 17.55 15.71
CA ILE A 92 2.03 16.87 14.41
C ILE A 92 2.45 17.88 13.34
N ASP A 93 3.53 17.57 12.63
CA ASP A 93 3.90 18.31 11.41
C ASP A 93 3.06 17.79 10.23
N TYR A 94 2.04 18.57 9.84
CA TYR A 94 1.16 18.22 8.72
C TYR A 94 1.90 18.10 7.38
N ASN A 95 3.09 18.69 7.23
CA ASN A 95 3.87 18.51 6.01
C ASN A 95 4.31 17.05 5.84
N LEU A 96 4.57 16.34 6.94
CA LEU A 96 4.98 14.94 6.93
C LEU A 96 3.82 13.99 6.59
N ILE A 97 2.57 14.38 6.85
CA ILE A 97 1.39 13.56 6.53
C ILE A 97 1.33 13.25 5.04
N SER A 98 1.69 14.22 4.19
CA SER A 98 1.76 14.05 2.74
C SER A 98 2.78 12.99 2.28
N HIS A 99 3.68 12.57 3.17
CA HIS A 99 4.73 11.59 2.90
C HIS A 99 4.39 10.20 3.46
N ILE A 100 3.26 10.07 4.17
CA ILE A 100 2.79 8.78 4.70
C ILE A 100 2.18 7.97 3.55
N SER A 101 2.58 6.70 3.45
CA SER A 101 2.00 5.76 2.50
C SER A 101 0.97 4.87 3.20
N PRO A 102 -0.28 4.79 2.71
CA PRO A 102 -1.28 3.86 3.20
C PRO A 102 -1.04 2.42 2.69
N LEU A 103 0.09 2.15 2.03
CA LEU A 103 0.39 0.82 1.49
C LEU A 103 1.00 -0.13 2.52
N GLY A 104 1.31 0.26 3.75
CA GLY A 104 1.89 -0.65 4.75
C GLY A 104 1.00 -1.86 5.04
N TRP A 105 1.57 -3.05 5.22
CA TRP A 105 0.78 -4.29 5.44
C TRP A 105 1.32 -5.20 6.52
N GLU A 106 2.41 -4.83 7.19
CA GLU A 106 3.05 -5.66 8.22
C GLU A 106 2.15 -5.88 9.45
N HIS A 107 1.19 -4.97 9.69
CA HIS A 107 0.19 -5.08 10.74
C HIS A 107 -1.01 -5.97 10.38
N ILE A 108 -1.09 -6.49 9.15
CA ILE A 108 -2.21 -7.29 8.67
C ILE A 108 -1.84 -8.77 8.73
N ASN A 109 -2.63 -9.55 9.46
CA ASN A 109 -2.47 -10.99 9.49
C ASN A 109 -3.02 -11.63 8.20
N MET A 110 -2.11 -11.98 7.28
CA MET A 110 -2.45 -12.69 6.02
C MET A 110 -2.51 -14.21 6.19
N LEU A 111 -1.94 -14.74 7.27
CA LEU A 111 -1.70 -16.17 7.47
C LEU A 111 -1.91 -16.56 8.93
N GLY A 112 -2.91 -17.39 9.18
CA GLY A 112 -3.11 -17.98 10.50
C GLY A 112 -4.58 -18.15 10.83
N GLU A 113 -4.85 -18.18 12.13
CA GLU A 113 -6.20 -18.30 12.66
C GLU A 113 -6.85 -16.93 12.82
N TYR A 114 -8.12 -16.85 12.42
CA TYR A 114 -8.94 -15.65 12.55
C TYR A 114 -10.03 -15.93 13.58
N THR A 115 -9.99 -15.20 14.68
CA THR A 115 -11.04 -15.24 15.70
C THR A 115 -12.00 -14.08 15.47
N PHE A 116 -13.28 -14.38 15.23
CA PHE A 116 -14.32 -13.37 15.06
C PHE A 116 -15.23 -13.39 16.28
N ASN A 117 -15.27 -12.27 17.02
CA ASN A 117 -16.24 -12.07 18.08
C ASN A 117 -17.48 -11.38 17.48
N LEU A 118 -18.54 -12.13 17.22
CA LEU A 118 -19.75 -11.61 16.58
C LEU A 118 -20.45 -10.52 17.42
N ASN A 119 -20.25 -10.52 18.74
CA ASN A 119 -20.82 -9.51 19.63
C ASN A 119 -20.12 -8.13 19.47
N GLU A 120 -18.87 -8.10 19.02
CA GLU A 120 -18.15 -6.84 18.74
C GLU A 120 -18.61 -6.19 17.43
N LEU A 121 -19.13 -6.98 16.47
CA LEU A 121 -19.65 -6.48 15.19
C LEU A 121 -20.96 -5.68 15.33
N GLU A 122 -21.64 -5.79 16.48
CA GLU A 122 -22.85 -5.01 16.78
C GLU A 122 -22.52 -3.59 17.29
N THR A 123 -21.25 -3.30 17.58
CA THR A 123 -20.85 -1.94 17.94
C THR A 123 -20.93 -1.02 16.72
N LYS A 124 -21.44 0.21 16.92
CA LYS A 124 -21.57 1.22 15.84
C LYS A 124 -20.24 1.65 15.23
N GLU A 125 -19.12 1.38 15.90
CA GLU A 125 -17.79 1.67 15.35
C GLU A 125 -17.35 0.54 14.40
N LEU A 126 -17.27 0.87 13.12
CA LEU A 126 -16.87 -0.07 12.06
C LEU A 126 -15.39 -0.48 12.12
N HIS A 127 -14.62 0.06 13.09
CA HIS A 127 -13.17 -0.04 13.15
C HIS A 127 -12.72 -0.53 14.53
N ARG A 128 -11.86 -1.55 14.55
CA ARG A 128 -11.10 -1.97 15.75
C ARG A 128 -10.45 -0.75 16.44
N PRO A 129 -10.43 -0.71 17.79
CA PRO A 129 -9.73 0.34 18.53
C PRO A 129 -8.23 0.40 18.17
N LEU A 130 -7.64 1.58 18.34
CA LEU A 130 -6.19 1.74 18.24
C LEU A 130 -5.52 0.98 19.38
N ASN A 131 -4.47 0.22 19.07
CA ASN A 131 -3.56 -0.32 20.10
C ASN A 131 -2.64 0.82 20.55
N ILE A 132 -3.04 1.51 21.62
CA ILE A 132 -2.26 2.58 22.26
C ILE A 132 -1.52 1.98 23.46
#